data_AF-A0A503API0-F1
#
_entry.id   AF-A0A503API0-F1
#
_cell.length_a   1.000
_cell.length_b   1.000
_cell.length_c   1.000
_cell.angle_alpha   90.00
_cell.angle_beta   90.00
_cell.angle_gamma   90.00
#
_symmetry.space_group_name_H-M   'P 1'
#
loop_
_entity.id
_entity.type
_entity.pdbx_description
1 polymer ?
#
loop_
_entity_poly.entity_id
_entity_poly.type
_entity_poly.pdbx_seq_one_letter_code
_entity_poly.pdbx_strand_id
1 'polypeptide(L)'
;MGTVENGAATWKSDLLLALLAALLAFAFDAWAGFGQLTDAGGDNDNLLRLVEVRDLLAGQGWFDLHQYRMGLEGGFVMHWSRLVDAPIAAIALAASALTGSRPLGEDVAQVLWPALLFWSTLFFTARAARSFGGGGAVLPAILVGAAGYYFIGIYDPGALDHHNVQLMLTMASLALLLEAPARRWAALLSGLCAALTLAVGMETVPYVATIGVCAALLFVVDPAGERTIARDFGVGFAGVAALVFLATIPPSAWGAAQCDAFSVAQFVVAAIAGVGLAAIASTEKAAGSWQRRLASLAALGVVLGAVVAVLFPQCLSAPYASLDPRLKELWLDHIDEAQSLFTLLVRDPARVAARYATPLVAIVLMALRFRRGGWRRQDSLVAALLAVAFVVGAWQVRGTTFSIAFAVVPLSAWIAKWRARAETSSSLGVALRLAAVWLVSINPVWTGVAAAASVALEKGNVVADAGAMDRTCQKKVTFAPLGGMADTTVLTISNLGAPVLVYSGHHVFAGPYHRNVAGNLLALDAFLGSADEARAIVEAHRVGLVAICPGNVETRIITQKAPQGFLASLLRGSVPDWLEPVGETKDSPIEFYRIKQAG
;
A
#
# COMPACT_ATOMS: atom_id res chain seq x y z
N MET A 1 -5.79 -6.34 43.00
CA MET A 1 -4.67 -7.21 42.57
C MET A 1 -5.06 -8.28 41.54
N GLY A 2 -6.34 -8.49 41.16
CA GLY A 2 -6.75 -9.52 40.18
C GLY A 2 -6.86 -9.10 38.69
N THR A 3 -6.33 -7.96 38.27
CA THR A 3 -6.46 -7.44 36.88
C THR A 3 -5.26 -7.72 35.99
N VAL A 4 -4.07 -7.97 36.56
CA VAL A 4 -2.83 -8.12 35.78
C VAL A 4 -2.65 -9.55 35.24
N GLU A 5 -3.04 -10.59 35.99
CA GLU A 5 -2.98 -11.98 35.54
C GLU A 5 -3.97 -12.29 34.40
N ASN A 6 -5.18 -11.71 34.44
CA ASN A 6 -6.18 -11.84 33.37
C ASN A 6 -5.78 -11.11 32.07
N GLY A 7 -4.98 -10.05 32.17
CA GLY A 7 -4.46 -9.31 31.02
C GLY A 7 -3.35 -10.04 30.27
N ALA A 8 -2.54 -10.85 30.97
CA ALA A 8 -1.42 -11.59 30.39
C ALA A 8 -1.85 -12.87 29.65
N ALA A 9 -2.90 -13.55 30.12
CA ALA A 9 -3.45 -14.73 29.43
C ALA A 9 -4.19 -14.37 28.12
N THR A 10 -4.75 -13.16 28.02
CA THR A 10 -5.65 -12.77 26.93
C THR A 10 -4.95 -12.26 25.67
N TRP A 11 -3.78 -11.61 25.78
CA TRP A 11 -3.03 -11.24 24.57
C TRP A 11 -2.35 -12.45 23.92
N LYS A 12 -1.94 -13.44 24.73
CA LYS A 12 -1.38 -14.70 24.22
C LYS A 12 -2.40 -15.46 23.39
N SER A 13 -3.66 -15.52 23.82
CA SER A 13 -4.73 -16.14 23.03
C SER A 13 -4.99 -15.39 21.73
N ASP A 14 -5.02 -14.05 21.76
CA ASP A 14 -5.22 -13.23 20.55
C ASP A 14 -4.08 -13.47 19.55
N LEU A 15 -2.84 -13.52 20.05
CA LEU A 15 -1.64 -13.79 19.26
C LEU A 15 -1.65 -15.19 18.63
N LEU A 16 -2.02 -16.21 19.42
CA LEU A 16 -2.10 -17.59 18.95
C LEU A 16 -3.20 -17.77 17.90
N LEU A 17 -4.37 -17.16 18.07
CA LEU A 17 -5.44 -17.23 17.08
C LEU A 17 -5.04 -16.54 15.76
N ALA A 18 -4.40 -15.37 15.85
CA ALA A 18 -3.85 -14.70 14.68
C ALA A 18 -2.77 -15.55 14.00
N LEU A 19 -1.89 -16.20 14.78
CA LEU A 19 -0.85 -17.08 14.25
C LEU A 19 -1.46 -18.27 13.53
N LEU A 20 -2.46 -18.92 14.11
CA LEU A 20 -3.15 -20.04 13.47
C LEU A 20 -3.79 -19.63 12.14
N ALA A 21 -4.45 -18.47 12.09
CA ALA A 21 -5.01 -17.95 10.84
C ALA A 21 -3.94 -17.65 9.78
N ALA A 22 -2.81 -17.05 10.20
CA ALA A 22 -1.67 -16.79 9.31
C ALA A 22 -1.03 -18.08 8.80
N LEU A 23 -0.86 -19.09 9.66
CA LEU A 23 -0.34 -20.40 9.27
C LEU A 23 -1.29 -21.13 8.33
N LEU A 24 -2.60 -20.97 8.48
CA LEU A 24 -3.58 -21.53 7.54
C LEU A 24 -3.51 -20.86 6.17
N ALA A 25 -3.39 -19.53 6.11
CA ALA A 25 -3.16 -18.80 4.86
C ALA A 25 -1.85 -19.25 4.20
N PHE A 26 -0.75 -19.26 4.95
CA PHE A 26 0.54 -19.75 4.50
C PHE A 26 0.48 -21.20 4.00
N ALA A 27 -0.21 -22.09 4.71
CA ALA A 27 -0.37 -23.48 4.29
C ALA A 27 -1.17 -23.61 3.00
N PHE A 28 -2.16 -22.73 2.79
CA PHE A 28 -2.88 -22.64 1.52
C PHE A 28 -1.97 -22.18 0.38
N ASP A 29 -1.19 -21.13 0.59
CA ASP A 29 -0.22 -20.64 -0.41
C ASP A 29 0.84 -21.69 -0.75
N ALA A 30 1.34 -22.40 0.27
CA ALA A 30 2.28 -23.51 0.11
C ALA A 30 1.64 -24.67 -0.66
N TRP A 31 0.38 -25.01 -0.37
CA TRP A 31 -0.36 -26.02 -1.11
C TRP A 31 -0.62 -25.61 -2.58
N ALA A 32 -0.83 -24.32 -2.82
CA ALA A 32 -0.96 -23.74 -4.16
C ALA A 32 0.40 -23.55 -4.87
N GLY A 33 1.53 -23.83 -4.19
CA GLY A 33 2.87 -23.81 -4.77
C GLY A 33 3.50 -22.42 -4.89
N PHE A 34 3.00 -21.42 -4.16
CA PHE A 34 3.52 -20.04 -4.19
C PHE A 34 3.58 -19.43 -5.61
N GLY A 35 2.53 -19.61 -6.42
CA GLY A 35 2.49 -19.18 -7.83
C GLY A 35 2.90 -17.72 -8.06
N GLN A 36 2.59 -16.84 -7.10
CA GLN A 36 2.91 -15.41 -7.13
C GLN A 36 4.41 -15.08 -7.23
N LEU A 37 5.29 -15.97 -6.78
CA LEU A 37 6.75 -15.80 -6.93
C LEU A 37 7.21 -15.93 -8.39
N THR A 38 6.42 -16.62 -9.20
CA THR A 38 6.69 -16.82 -10.64
C THR A 38 5.82 -15.96 -11.55
N ASP A 39 4.73 -15.45 -11.00
CA ASP A 39 3.79 -14.55 -11.67
C ASP A 39 3.36 -13.45 -10.70
N ALA A 40 4.09 -12.33 -10.75
CA ALA A 40 3.83 -11.17 -9.90
C ALA A 40 2.56 -10.40 -10.32
N GLY A 41 1.78 -10.89 -11.31
CA GLY A 41 0.56 -10.22 -11.77
C GLY A 41 0.78 -8.83 -12.37
N GLY A 42 2.02 -8.51 -12.75
CA GLY A 42 2.43 -7.19 -13.27
C GLY A 42 2.61 -6.12 -12.20
N ASP A 43 2.70 -6.49 -10.92
CA ASP A 43 3.02 -5.57 -9.84
C ASP A 43 4.47 -5.07 -9.95
N ASN A 44 4.62 -3.86 -10.48
CA ASN A 44 5.91 -3.24 -10.67
C ASN A 44 6.57 -2.81 -9.35
N ASP A 45 5.79 -2.54 -8.31
CA ASP A 45 6.30 -2.01 -7.05
C ASP A 45 6.97 -3.12 -6.24
N ASN A 46 6.34 -4.29 -6.14
CA ASN A 46 6.94 -5.48 -5.53
C ASN A 46 8.25 -5.89 -6.22
N LEU A 47 8.24 -5.87 -7.56
CA LEU A 47 9.40 -6.25 -8.37
C LEU A 47 10.54 -5.25 -8.21
N LEU A 48 10.27 -3.95 -8.31
CA LEU A 48 11.34 -2.96 -8.14
C LEU A 48 11.84 -2.93 -6.69
N ARG A 49 10.98 -3.19 -5.69
CA ARG A 49 11.43 -3.33 -4.30
C ARG A 49 12.45 -4.45 -4.17
N LEU A 50 12.22 -5.57 -4.85
CA LEU A 50 13.17 -6.67 -4.89
C LEU A 50 14.51 -6.27 -5.52
N VAL A 51 14.49 -5.43 -6.57
CA VAL A 51 15.71 -4.83 -7.14
C VAL A 51 16.42 -3.97 -6.09
N GLU A 52 15.72 -3.05 -5.40
CA GLU A 52 16.33 -2.19 -4.38
C GLU A 52 16.97 -2.99 -3.24
N VAL A 53 16.32 -4.09 -2.82
CA VAL A 53 16.85 -5.01 -1.81
C VAL A 53 18.10 -5.73 -2.34
N ARG A 54 18.09 -6.21 -3.58
CA ARG A 54 19.27 -6.84 -4.19
C ARG A 54 20.42 -5.85 -4.32
N ASP A 55 20.16 -4.62 -4.71
CA ASP A 55 21.17 -3.58 -4.85
C ASP A 55 21.80 -3.23 -3.49
N LEU A 56 20.98 -3.10 -2.43
CA LEU A 56 21.46 -2.95 -1.06
C LEU A 56 22.36 -4.12 -0.63
N LEU A 57 21.94 -5.36 -0.91
CA LEU A 57 22.71 -6.56 -0.61
C LEU A 57 23.98 -6.69 -1.47
N ALA A 58 24.01 -6.08 -2.65
CA ALA A 58 25.14 -6.02 -3.55
C ALA A 58 26.15 -4.90 -3.20
N GLY A 59 25.86 -4.09 -2.17
CA GLY A 59 26.77 -3.07 -1.65
C GLY A 59 26.37 -1.63 -1.96
N GLN A 60 25.19 -1.39 -2.53
CA GLN A 60 24.65 -0.03 -2.64
C GLN A 60 24.53 0.60 -1.24
N GLY A 61 24.90 1.87 -1.13
CA GLY A 61 24.97 2.56 0.16
C GLY A 61 23.61 2.64 0.86
N TRP A 62 23.63 2.65 2.20
CA TRP A 62 22.41 2.71 3.01
C TRP A 62 21.50 3.90 2.63
N PHE A 63 22.07 5.09 2.46
CA PHE A 63 21.34 6.29 2.06
C PHE A 63 21.16 6.45 0.54
N ASP A 64 21.69 5.52 -0.25
CA ASP A 64 21.58 5.57 -1.70
C ASP A 64 20.34 4.81 -2.16
N LEU A 65 19.31 5.56 -2.56
CA LEU A 65 18.06 5.06 -3.11
C LEU A 65 17.99 5.27 -4.64
N HIS A 66 19.13 5.50 -5.31
CA HIS A 66 19.13 5.62 -6.76
C HIS A 66 18.85 4.28 -7.43
N GLN A 67 18.02 4.34 -8.47
CA GLN A 67 17.79 3.26 -9.40
C GLN A 67 18.62 3.49 -10.65
N TYR A 68 19.90 3.08 -10.62
CA TYR A 68 20.85 3.33 -11.71
C TYR A 68 20.51 2.61 -13.01
N ARG A 69 19.75 1.51 -12.93
CA ARG A 69 19.36 0.70 -14.10
C ARG A 69 18.07 1.15 -14.77
N MET A 70 17.40 2.18 -14.25
CA MET A 70 16.16 2.72 -14.79
C MET A 70 16.23 4.22 -15.03
N GLY A 71 15.80 4.67 -16.20
CA GLY A 71 15.79 6.08 -16.59
C GLY A 71 16.87 6.42 -17.61
N LEU A 72 17.15 7.72 -17.78
CA LEU A 72 18.29 8.17 -18.58
C LEU A 72 19.61 7.89 -17.85
N GLU A 73 20.74 8.24 -18.47
CA GLU A 73 22.07 8.15 -17.84
C GLU A 73 22.07 8.84 -16.46
N GLY A 74 22.49 8.11 -15.42
CA GLY A 74 22.44 8.54 -14.02
C GLY A 74 21.20 8.09 -13.23
N GLY A 75 20.15 7.61 -13.91
CA GLY A 75 18.93 7.09 -13.29
C GLY A 75 18.13 8.14 -12.52
N PHE A 76 17.40 7.70 -11.47
CA PHE A 76 16.65 8.59 -10.59
C PHE A 76 16.64 8.09 -9.13
N VAL A 77 16.35 8.98 -8.18
CA VAL A 77 16.21 8.64 -6.75
C VAL A 77 14.81 8.13 -6.45
N MET A 78 14.68 6.91 -5.93
CA MET A 78 13.39 6.39 -5.48
C MET A 78 12.89 7.13 -4.23
N HIS A 79 11.57 7.23 -4.09
CA HIS A 79 10.92 7.93 -2.97
C HIS A 79 10.65 7.04 -1.76
N TRP A 80 11.02 5.76 -1.85
CA TRP A 80 10.77 4.74 -0.84
C TRP A 80 11.74 4.82 0.34
N SER A 81 11.46 4.03 1.37
CA SER A 81 12.19 4.06 2.64
C SER A 81 12.93 2.75 2.91
N ARG A 82 14.20 2.87 3.37
CA ARG A 82 15.00 1.74 3.88
C ARG A 82 14.36 1.01 5.06
N LEU A 83 13.35 1.59 5.70
CA LEU A 83 12.57 0.91 6.75
C LEU A 83 11.86 -0.36 6.24
N VAL A 84 11.56 -0.44 4.95
CA VAL A 84 10.94 -1.63 4.33
C VAL A 84 12.01 -2.56 3.76
N ASP A 85 13.03 -2.01 3.09
CA ASP A 85 14.07 -2.82 2.44
C ASP A 85 14.90 -3.60 3.45
N ALA A 86 15.28 -2.97 4.57
CA ALA A 86 16.25 -3.54 5.50
C ALA A 86 15.74 -4.82 6.20
N PRO A 87 14.50 -4.91 6.69
CA PRO A 87 13.93 -6.16 7.18
C PRO A 87 13.89 -7.28 6.12
N ILE A 88 13.52 -6.96 4.88
CA ILE A 88 13.49 -7.95 3.78
C ILE A 88 14.91 -8.46 3.49
N ALA A 89 15.87 -7.55 3.36
CA ALA A 89 17.29 -7.85 3.18
C ALA A 89 17.85 -8.72 4.32
N ALA A 90 17.48 -8.43 5.57
CA ALA A 90 17.90 -9.19 6.74
C ALA A 90 17.36 -10.63 6.73
N ILE A 91 16.09 -10.82 6.35
CA ILE A 91 15.51 -12.16 6.18
C ILE A 91 16.25 -12.91 5.07
N ALA A 92 16.46 -12.27 3.92
CA ALA A 92 17.15 -12.88 2.78
C ALA A 92 18.57 -13.30 3.16
N LEU A 93 19.33 -12.46 3.87
CA LEU A 93 20.68 -12.77 4.35
C LEU A 93 20.69 -13.91 5.36
N ALA A 94 19.81 -13.88 6.36
CA ALA A 94 19.76 -14.92 7.38
C ALA A 94 19.38 -16.29 6.77
N ALA A 95 18.38 -16.32 5.89
CA ALA A 95 17.98 -17.53 5.20
C ALA A 95 19.06 -18.03 4.23
N SER A 96 19.77 -17.13 3.54
CA SER A 96 20.92 -17.48 2.69
C SER A 96 22.05 -18.11 3.52
N ALA A 97 22.34 -17.55 4.70
CA ALA A 97 23.38 -18.05 5.59
C ALA A 97 23.04 -19.44 6.16
N LEU A 98 21.76 -19.69 6.46
CA LEU A 98 21.30 -20.99 6.98
C LEU A 98 21.23 -22.08 5.90
N THR A 99 20.88 -21.71 4.67
CA THR A 99 20.64 -22.67 3.57
C THR A 99 21.83 -22.84 2.63
N GLY A 100 22.78 -21.89 2.62
CA GLY A 100 23.86 -21.83 1.64
C GLY A 100 23.42 -21.38 0.24
N SER A 101 22.16 -20.95 0.05
CA SER A 101 21.60 -20.59 -1.26
C SER A 101 21.00 -19.19 -1.21
N ARG A 102 21.59 -18.25 -1.98
CA ARG A 102 21.07 -16.88 -2.10
C ARG A 102 19.68 -16.83 -2.75
N PRO A 103 19.40 -17.52 -3.87
CA PRO A 103 18.07 -17.54 -4.46
C PRO A 103 17.01 -18.06 -3.49
N LEU A 104 17.32 -19.13 -2.74
CA LEU A 104 16.39 -19.65 -1.74
C LEU A 104 16.19 -18.67 -0.57
N GLY A 105 17.24 -17.95 -0.17
CA GLY A 105 17.11 -16.91 0.85
C GLY A 105 16.17 -15.78 0.42
N GLU A 106 16.22 -15.39 -0.85
CA GLU A 106 15.31 -14.41 -1.44
C GLU A 106 13.87 -14.93 -1.52
N ASP A 107 13.66 -16.17 -1.98
CA ASP A 107 12.33 -16.80 -1.98
C ASP A 107 11.75 -16.87 -0.56
N VAL A 108 12.57 -17.21 0.45
CA VAL A 108 12.16 -17.18 1.85
C VAL A 108 11.77 -15.78 2.29
N ALA A 109 12.49 -14.73 1.89
CA ALA A 109 12.13 -13.35 2.22
C ALA A 109 10.79 -12.94 1.59
N GLN A 110 10.57 -13.30 0.31
CA GLN A 110 9.34 -13.04 -0.42
C GLN A 110 8.10 -13.69 0.20
N VAL A 111 8.26 -14.82 0.89
CA VAL A 111 7.13 -15.48 1.57
C VAL A 111 7.02 -15.06 3.05
N LEU A 112 8.14 -15.03 3.77
CA LEU A 112 8.13 -14.82 5.22
C LEU A 112 7.78 -13.38 5.59
N TRP A 113 8.26 -12.39 4.84
CA TRP A 113 8.00 -10.98 5.15
C TRP A 113 6.50 -10.63 5.11
N PRO A 114 5.76 -10.88 4.00
CA PRO A 114 4.32 -10.61 3.96
C PRO A 114 3.55 -11.43 5.00
N ALA A 115 3.92 -12.70 5.23
CA ALA A 115 3.27 -13.55 6.23
C ALA A 115 3.41 -13.01 7.67
N LEU A 116 4.59 -12.49 8.04
CA LEU A 116 4.81 -11.86 9.34
C LEU A 116 3.96 -10.60 9.51
N LEU A 117 3.82 -9.80 8.44
CA LEU A 117 2.98 -8.60 8.46
C LEU A 117 1.49 -8.95 8.49
N PHE A 118 1.05 -10.00 7.80
CA PHE A 118 -0.32 -10.50 7.84
C PHE A 118 -0.70 -10.94 9.26
N TRP A 119 0.16 -11.75 9.88
CA TRP A 119 0.00 -12.19 11.26
C TRP A 119 -0.07 -11.00 12.23
N SER A 120 0.87 -10.05 12.11
CA SER A 120 0.93 -8.87 12.96
C SER A 120 -0.30 -7.98 12.81
N THR A 121 -0.76 -7.77 11.57
CA THR A 121 -1.98 -7.00 11.28
C THR A 121 -3.20 -7.66 11.90
N LEU A 122 -3.38 -8.98 11.71
CA LEU A 122 -4.48 -9.71 12.35
C LEU A 122 -4.45 -9.64 13.87
N PHE A 123 -3.26 -9.74 14.45
CA PHE A 123 -3.10 -9.58 15.89
C PHE A 123 -3.60 -8.20 16.34
N PHE A 124 -3.16 -7.11 15.72
CA PHE A 124 -3.61 -5.77 16.09
C PHE A 124 -5.10 -5.53 15.78
N THR A 125 -5.65 -6.15 14.73
CA THR A 125 -7.09 -6.13 14.45
C THR A 125 -7.89 -6.83 15.55
N ALA A 126 -7.45 -8.00 16.00
CA ALA A 126 -8.05 -8.70 17.13
C ALA A 126 -7.94 -7.89 18.43
N ARG A 127 -6.80 -7.24 18.67
CA ARG A 127 -6.59 -6.33 19.81
C ARG A 127 -7.57 -5.16 19.77
N ALA A 128 -7.71 -4.50 18.63
CA ALA A 128 -8.64 -3.38 18.42
C ALA A 128 -10.11 -3.84 18.63
N ALA A 129 -10.50 -4.97 18.03
CA ALA A 129 -11.82 -5.55 18.19
C ALA A 129 -12.14 -5.92 19.65
N ARG A 130 -11.18 -6.49 20.39
CA ARG A 130 -11.33 -6.77 21.82
C ARG A 130 -11.57 -5.49 22.60
N SER A 131 -10.75 -4.47 22.37
CA SER A 131 -10.86 -3.19 23.08
C SER A 131 -12.18 -2.48 22.75
N PHE A 132 -12.72 -2.67 21.55
CA PHE A 132 -13.96 -2.03 21.10
C PHE A 132 -15.25 -2.77 21.51
N GLY A 133 -15.26 -4.10 21.36
CA GLY A 133 -16.43 -4.98 21.47
C GLY A 133 -16.34 -6.08 22.53
N GLY A 134 -15.24 -6.17 23.29
CA GLY A 134 -15.00 -7.19 24.30
C GLY A 134 -14.47 -8.51 23.72
N GLY A 135 -14.24 -9.51 24.59
CA GLY A 135 -13.60 -10.78 24.20
C GLY A 135 -14.35 -11.58 23.14
N GLY A 136 -15.68 -11.50 23.10
CA GLY A 136 -16.50 -12.18 22.09
C GLY A 136 -16.26 -11.68 20.66
N ALA A 137 -15.66 -10.50 20.48
CA ALA A 137 -15.35 -9.93 19.18
C ALA A 137 -14.04 -10.45 18.56
N VAL A 138 -13.19 -11.14 19.33
CA VAL A 138 -11.87 -11.59 18.85
C VAL A 138 -11.97 -12.63 17.75
N LEU A 139 -12.71 -13.72 17.97
CA LEU A 139 -12.85 -14.76 16.95
C LEU A 139 -13.49 -14.21 15.65
N PRO A 140 -14.57 -13.41 15.71
CA PRO A 140 -15.06 -12.68 14.52
C PRO A 140 -14.00 -11.83 13.83
N ALA A 141 -13.17 -11.10 14.58
CA ALA A 141 -12.13 -10.26 14.01
C ALA A 141 -11.05 -11.07 13.29
N ILE A 142 -10.67 -12.23 13.84
CA ILE A 142 -9.74 -13.14 13.18
C ILE A 142 -10.33 -13.67 11.89
N LEU A 143 -11.57 -14.15 11.89
CA LEU A 143 -12.18 -14.75 10.69
C LEU A 143 -12.50 -13.72 9.61
N VAL A 144 -13.14 -12.61 9.97
CA VAL A 144 -13.49 -11.54 9.02
C VAL A 144 -12.24 -10.81 8.55
N GLY A 145 -11.29 -10.54 9.46
CA GLY A 145 -10.02 -9.90 9.14
C GLY A 145 -9.16 -10.77 8.24
N ALA A 146 -9.00 -12.06 8.55
CA ALA A 146 -8.14 -12.95 7.75
C ALA A 146 -8.70 -13.09 6.33
N ALA A 147 -10.02 -13.29 6.20
CA ALA A 147 -10.66 -13.30 4.89
C ALA A 147 -10.50 -11.96 4.17
N GLY A 148 -10.70 -10.83 4.84
CA GLY A 148 -10.52 -9.51 4.23
C GLY A 148 -9.10 -9.29 3.73
N TYR A 149 -8.09 -9.53 4.55
CA TYR A 149 -6.69 -9.28 4.20
C TYR A 149 -6.16 -10.24 3.14
N TYR A 150 -6.55 -11.51 3.19
CA TYR A 150 -6.14 -12.51 2.21
C TYR A 150 -6.66 -12.14 0.82
N PHE A 151 -7.94 -11.79 0.69
CA PHE A 151 -8.52 -11.46 -0.62
C PHE A 151 -8.20 -10.04 -1.12
N ILE A 152 -7.61 -9.17 -0.28
CA ILE A 152 -7.08 -7.87 -0.74
C ILE A 152 -5.77 -8.06 -1.51
N GLY A 153 -4.98 -9.10 -1.20
CA GLY A 153 -3.76 -9.47 -1.93
C GLY A 153 -2.46 -8.77 -1.48
N ILE A 154 -2.53 -7.74 -0.62
CA ILE A 154 -1.33 -6.99 -0.18
C ILE A 154 -0.38 -7.79 0.73
N TYR A 155 -0.78 -9.00 1.15
CA TYR A 155 0.04 -9.89 1.96
C TYR A 155 0.38 -11.19 1.22
N ASP A 156 0.12 -11.25 -0.09
CA ASP A 156 0.43 -12.43 -0.89
C ASP A 156 1.94 -12.69 -0.90
N PRO A 157 2.37 -13.94 -1.11
CA PRO A 157 3.77 -14.24 -1.36
C PRO A 157 4.33 -13.35 -2.49
N GLY A 158 5.46 -12.68 -2.24
CA GLY A 158 6.05 -11.71 -3.17
C GLY A 158 5.54 -10.26 -3.01
N ALA A 159 4.53 -10.00 -2.16
CA ALA A 159 4.05 -8.66 -1.85
C ALA A 159 5.04 -7.89 -0.96
N LEU A 160 6.12 -7.37 -1.54
CA LEU A 160 7.19 -6.67 -0.85
C LEU A 160 6.96 -5.17 -0.67
N ASP A 161 5.94 -4.62 -1.33
CA ASP A 161 5.67 -3.18 -1.33
C ASP A 161 5.12 -2.64 0.01
N HIS A 162 5.15 -1.31 0.19
CA HIS A 162 4.91 -0.64 1.47
C HIS A 162 3.48 -0.71 2.00
N HIS A 163 2.48 -1.03 1.17
CA HIS A 163 1.07 -1.05 1.56
C HIS A 163 0.79 -1.95 2.78
N ASN A 164 1.46 -3.11 2.88
CA ASN A 164 1.27 -4.04 3.99
C ASN A 164 1.86 -3.54 5.32
N VAL A 165 3.05 -2.93 5.28
CA VAL A 165 3.70 -2.33 6.45
C VAL A 165 2.84 -1.18 6.97
N GLN A 166 2.34 -0.34 6.08
CA GLN A 166 1.52 0.81 6.43
C GLN A 166 0.18 0.40 7.04
N LEU A 167 -0.50 -0.60 6.47
CA LEU A 167 -1.74 -1.10 7.05
C LEU A 167 -1.49 -1.70 8.44
N MET A 168 -0.45 -2.51 8.58
CA MET A 168 -0.04 -3.11 9.86
C MET A 168 0.21 -2.04 10.92
N LEU A 169 1.04 -1.04 10.62
CA LEU A 169 1.40 0.04 11.54
C LEU A 169 0.20 0.91 11.90
N THR A 170 -0.69 1.18 10.94
CA THR A 170 -1.88 2.00 11.18
C THR A 170 -2.89 1.26 12.08
N MET A 171 -3.10 -0.05 11.84
CA MET A 171 -3.90 -0.90 12.72
C MET A 171 -3.29 -1.05 14.11
N ALA A 172 -1.96 -1.19 14.20
CA ALA A 172 -1.23 -1.21 15.47
C ALA A 172 -1.45 0.09 16.24
N SER A 173 -1.32 1.24 15.59
CA SER A 173 -1.53 2.54 16.21
C SER A 173 -2.96 2.68 16.75
N LEU A 174 -3.98 2.29 15.99
CA LEU A 174 -5.37 2.27 16.46
C LEU A 174 -5.56 1.34 17.68
N ALA A 175 -5.08 0.10 17.59
CA ALA A 175 -5.22 -0.88 18.67
C ALA A 175 -4.56 -0.40 19.97
N LEU A 176 -3.34 0.13 19.87
CA LEU A 176 -2.58 0.69 20.99
C LEU A 176 -3.27 1.91 21.58
N LEU A 177 -3.81 2.80 20.75
CA LEU A 177 -4.54 3.98 21.24
C LEU A 177 -5.86 3.59 21.91
N LEU A 178 -6.54 2.53 21.46
CA LEU A 178 -7.72 1.95 22.14
C LEU A 178 -7.34 1.33 23.51
N GLU A 179 -6.13 0.80 23.65
CA GLU A 179 -5.61 0.21 24.90
C GLU A 179 -4.98 1.20 25.86
N ALA A 180 -4.64 2.42 25.40
CA ALA A 180 -3.91 3.42 26.16
C ALA A 180 -4.47 3.72 27.56
N PRO A 181 -5.79 3.79 27.79
CA PRO A 181 -6.33 3.96 29.14
C PRO A 181 -5.95 2.85 30.13
N ALA A 182 -5.69 1.63 29.63
CA ALA A 182 -5.35 0.46 30.45
C ALA A 182 -3.84 0.15 30.44
N ARG A 183 -3.08 0.66 29.46
CA ARG A 183 -1.66 0.34 29.27
C ARG A 183 -0.83 1.61 29.06
N ARG A 184 -0.05 1.98 30.08
CA ARG A 184 0.73 3.23 30.15
C ARG A 184 1.58 3.52 28.90
N TRP A 185 2.19 2.50 28.30
CA TRP A 185 3.12 2.66 27.18
C TRP A 185 2.43 2.61 25.81
N ALA A 186 1.15 2.25 25.75
CA ALA A 186 0.48 2.03 24.47
C ALA A 186 0.31 3.34 23.68
N ALA A 187 0.07 4.47 24.35
CA ALA A 187 0.02 5.77 23.69
C ALA A 187 1.34 6.14 23.00
N LEU A 188 2.47 5.93 23.70
CA LEU A 188 3.81 6.16 23.13
C LEU A 188 4.08 5.27 21.92
N LEU A 189 3.75 3.99 22.02
CA LEU A 189 3.91 3.07 20.89
C LEU A 189 2.94 3.37 19.74
N SER A 190 1.74 3.91 20.01
CA SER A 190 0.83 4.40 18.97
C SER A 190 1.44 5.59 18.20
N GLY A 191 2.07 6.53 18.91
CA GLY A 191 2.84 7.63 18.31
C GLY A 191 4.01 7.12 17.46
N LEU A 192 4.75 6.12 17.96
CA LEU A 192 5.80 5.44 17.22
C LEU A 192 5.28 4.83 15.91
N CYS A 193 4.20 4.05 15.97
CA CYS A 193 3.60 3.45 14.77
C CYS A 193 3.14 4.51 13.76
N ALA A 194 2.57 5.63 14.25
CA ALA A 194 2.15 6.74 13.40
C ALA A 194 3.35 7.44 12.71
N ALA A 195 4.49 7.56 13.39
CA ALA A 195 5.71 8.11 12.80
C ALA A 195 6.34 7.16 11.79
N LEU A 196 6.39 5.86 12.09
CA LEU A 196 6.93 4.86 11.16
C LEU A 196 6.08 4.77 9.88
N THR A 197 4.75 4.73 9.98
CA THR A 197 3.90 4.63 8.78
C THR A 197 4.01 5.88 7.91
N LEU A 198 4.12 7.07 8.53
CA LEU A 198 4.39 8.32 7.82
C LEU A 198 5.74 8.26 7.08
N ALA A 199 6.75 7.69 7.71
CA ALA A 199 8.09 7.61 7.13
C ALA A 199 8.25 6.51 6.08
N VAL A 200 7.39 5.50 6.10
CA VAL A 200 7.31 4.46 5.08
C VAL A 200 6.69 5.00 3.79
N GLY A 201 5.63 5.82 3.88
CA GLY A 201 5.07 6.48 2.71
C GLY A 201 3.92 7.45 2.99
N MET A 202 3.78 8.41 2.07
CA MET A 202 2.94 9.60 2.25
C MET A 202 1.43 9.36 2.07
N GLU A 203 1.04 8.24 1.48
CA GLU A 203 -0.36 7.86 1.34
C GLU A 203 -1.09 7.68 2.68
N THR A 204 -0.35 7.41 3.77
CA THR A 204 -0.95 7.27 5.11
C THR A 204 -1.11 8.58 5.88
N VAL A 205 -0.67 9.72 5.33
CA VAL A 205 -0.80 11.03 5.98
C VAL A 205 -2.23 11.30 6.51
N PRO A 206 -3.32 11.02 5.76
CA PRO A 206 -4.67 11.23 6.29
C PRO A 206 -4.95 10.42 7.57
N TYR A 207 -4.42 9.19 7.66
CA TYR A 207 -4.63 8.32 8.81
C TYR A 207 -3.78 8.74 10.01
N VAL A 208 -2.52 9.08 9.78
CA VAL A 208 -1.62 9.63 10.80
C VAL A 208 -2.19 10.92 11.38
N ALA A 209 -2.64 11.84 10.53
CA ALA A 209 -3.29 13.08 10.95
C ALA A 209 -4.56 12.79 11.76
N THR A 210 -5.40 11.86 11.31
CA THR A 210 -6.63 11.48 12.03
C THR A 210 -6.34 10.91 13.42
N ILE A 211 -5.33 10.05 13.55
CA ILE A 211 -4.93 9.48 14.85
C ILE A 211 -4.44 10.59 15.79
N GLY A 212 -3.58 11.49 15.30
CA GLY A 212 -3.08 12.62 16.08
C GLY A 212 -4.18 13.60 16.50
N VAL A 213 -5.09 13.95 15.57
CA VAL A 213 -6.26 14.80 15.85
C VAL A 213 -7.18 14.14 16.87
N CYS A 214 -7.44 12.84 16.77
CA CYS A 214 -8.23 12.12 17.77
C CYS A 214 -7.58 12.16 19.14
N ALA A 215 -6.26 11.90 19.25
CA ALA A 215 -5.54 11.98 20.52
C ALA A 215 -5.62 13.39 21.12
N ALA A 216 -5.49 14.43 20.29
CA ALA A 216 -5.58 15.83 20.72
C ALA A 216 -7.00 16.23 21.16
N LEU A 217 -8.03 15.86 20.39
CA LEU A 217 -9.43 16.21 20.69
C LEU A 217 -9.97 15.45 21.91
N LEU A 218 -9.58 14.18 22.09
CA LEU A 218 -9.92 13.43 23.29
C LEU A 218 -9.33 14.11 24.55
N PHE A 219 -8.11 14.66 24.46
CA PHE A 219 -7.52 15.48 25.51
C PHE A 219 -8.28 16.80 25.80
N VAL A 220 -8.91 17.42 24.79
CA VAL A 220 -9.77 18.58 25.02
C VAL A 220 -10.97 18.19 25.89
N VAL A 221 -11.64 17.08 25.54
CA VAL A 221 -12.91 16.64 26.15
C VAL A 221 -12.70 16.07 27.56
N ASP A 222 -11.72 15.18 27.75
CA ASP A 222 -11.47 14.51 29.04
C ASP A 222 -9.98 14.60 29.46
N PRO A 223 -9.60 15.64 30.21
CA PRO A 223 -8.21 15.80 30.63
C PRO A 223 -7.73 14.78 31.65
N ALA A 224 -8.62 14.28 32.50
CA ALA A 224 -8.20 13.48 33.65
C ALA A 224 -7.64 12.13 33.16
N GLY A 225 -8.26 11.56 32.14
CA GLY A 225 -7.82 10.32 31.49
C GLY A 225 -6.85 10.52 30.32
N GLU A 226 -7.02 11.57 29.51
CA GLU A 226 -6.34 11.66 28.21
C GLU A 226 -5.07 12.52 28.20
N ARG A 227 -4.79 13.29 29.26
CA ARG A 227 -3.59 14.16 29.33
C ARG A 227 -2.30 13.37 29.12
N THR A 228 -2.13 12.27 29.85
CA THR A 228 -0.94 11.42 29.72
C THR A 228 -0.90 10.71 28.37
N ILE A 229 -2.05 10.30 27.85
CA ILE A 229 -2.16 9.63 26.54
C ILE A 229 -1.72 10.58 25.42
N ALA A 230 -2.25 11.81 25.38
CA ALA A 230 -1.87 12.81 24.39
C ALA A 230 -0.39 13.17 24.48
N ARG A 231 0.14 13.32 25.71
CA ARG A 231 1.57 13.57 25.93
C ARG A 231 2.43 12.45 25.37
N ASP A 232 2.16 11.22 25.79
CA ASP A 232 3.02 10.08 25.47
C ASP A 232 2.92 9.74 23.97
N PHE A 233 1.74 9.88 23.36
CA PHE A 233 1.57 9.81 21.90
C PHE A 233 2.43 10.86 21.18
N GLY A 234 2.37 12.13 21.61
CA GLY A 234 3.15 13.21 21.02
C GLY A 234 4.66 12.98 21.13
N VAL A 235 5.14 12.49 22.28
CA VAL A 235 6.54 12.12 22.50
C VAL A 235 6.96 10.97 21.58
N GLY A 236 6.17 9.91 21.49
CA GLY A 236 6.44 8.78 20.61
C GLY A 236 6.52 9.21 19.14
N PHE A 237 5.57 10.04 18.71
CA PHE A 237 5.49 10.53 17.33
C PHE A 237 6.69 11.41 16.97
N ALA A 238 6.99 12.44 17.75
CA ALA A 238 8.11 13.34 17.47
C ALA A 238 9.47 12.65 17.63
N GLY A 239 9.63 11.84 18.68
CA GLY A 239 10.89 11.15 18.96
C GLY A 239 11.25 10.16 17.85
N VAL A 240 10.29 9.37 17.39
CA VAL A 240 10.53 8.38 16.32
C VAL A 240 10.68 9.06 14.97
N ALA A 241 9.91 10.12 14.68
CA ALA A 241 10.13 10.90 13.46
C ALA A 241 11.56 11.46 13.39
N ALA A 242 12.11 11.95 14.51
CA ALA A 242 13.50 12.40 14.59
C ALA A 242 14.50 11.26 14.37
N LEU A 243 14.30 10.12 15.04
CA LEU A 243 15.19 8.97 14.88
C LEU A 243 15.19 8.45 13.44
N VAL A 244 14.03 8.35 12.81
CA VAL A 244 13.92 7.91 11.42
C VAL A 244 14.56 8.93 10.49
N PHE A 245 14.35 10.23 10.68
CA PHE A 245 14.99 11.25 9.85
C PHE A 245 16.51 11.13 9.87
N LEU A 246 17.10 10.95 11.05
CA LEU A 246 18.54 10.74 11.20
C LEU A 246 19.00 9.40 10.62
N ALA A 247 18.18 8.36 10.73
CA ALA A 247 18.53 7.01 10.29
C ALA A 247 18.38 6.80 8.79
N THR A 248 17.46 7.49 8.10
CA THR A 248 17.13 7.20 6.69
C THR A 248 17.43 8.34 5.74
N ILE A 249 17.66 9.57 6.22
CA ILE A 249 17.95 10.73 5.37
C ILE A 249 19.43 11.12 5.49
N PRO A 250 20.19 11.14 4.38
CA PRO A 250 21.60 11.50 4.43
C PRO A 250 21.77 12.97 4.86
N PRO A 251 22.84 13.30 5.61
CA PRO A 251 23.10 14.67 6.06
C PRO A 251 23.10 15.72 4.94
N SER A 252 23.58 15.35 3.75
CA SER A 252 23.56 16.21 2.56
C SER A 252 22.15 16.59 2.08
N ALA A 253 21.13 15.81 2.44
CA ALA A 253 19.73 16.02 2.05
C ALA A 253 18.86 16.58 3.19
N TRP A 254 19.42 16.94 4.35
CA TRP A 254 18.63 17.45 5.48
C TRP A 254 17.92 18.79 5.19
N GLY A 255 18.39 19.56 4.21
CA GLY A 255 17.73 20.77 3.74
C GLY A 255 16.76 20.55 2.57
N ALA A 256 16.68 19.33 2.02
CA ALA A 256 15.87 19.03 0.85
C ALA A 256 14.45 18.61 1.26
N ALA A 257 13.47 19.43 0.89
CA ALA A 257 12.06 19.18 1.15
C ALA A 257 11.42 18.45 -0.03
N GLN A 258 11.19 17.15 0.14
CA GLN A 258 10.49 16.27 -0.79
C GLN A 258 9.07 16.00 -0.27
N CYS A 259 8.04 16.22 -1.09
CA CYS A 259 6.65 16.13 -0.64
C CYS A 259 6.06 14.72 -0.79
N ASP A 260 6.66 13.90 -1.63
CA ASP A 260 6.27 12.52 -1.96
C ASP A 260 7.02 11.46 -1.14
N ALA A 261 8.04 11.85 -0.38
CA ALA A 261 8.85 10.99 0.49
C ALA A 261 9.00 11.60 1.88
N PHE A 262 9.40 10.79 2.87
CA PHE A 262 9.78 11.32 4.17
C PHE A 262 11.03 12.19 4.04
N SER A 263 10.90 13.48 4.36
CA SER A 263 11.97 14.47 4.28
C SER A 263 11.87 15.47 5.42
N VAL A 264 12.65 16.56 5.34
CA VAL A 264 12.60 17.63 6.35
C VAL A 264 11.21 18.24 6.50
N ALA A 265 10.40 18.27 5.43
CA ALA A 265 9.06 18.81 5.47
C ALA A 265 8.15 18.03 6.44
N GLN A 266 8.11 16.70 6.29
CA GLN A 266 7.32 15.79 7.10
C GLN A 266 7.89 15.70 8.51
N PHE A 267 9.22 15.63 8.64
CA PHE A 267 9.89 15.59 9.93
C PHE A 267 9.57 16.83 10.77
N VAL A 268 9.71 18.04 10.23
CA VAL A 268 9.45 19.29 10.96
C VAL A 268 7.99 19.36 11.41
N VAL A 269 7.04 19.02 10.52
CA VAL A 269 5.62 18.96 10.86
C VAL A 269 5.37 17.94 11.97
N ALA A 270 5.94 16.74 11.88
CA ALA A 270 5.78 15.69 12.89
C ALA A 270 6.40 16.08 14.24
N ALA A 271 7.59 16.69 14.22
CA ALA A 271 8.29 17.15 15.41
C ALA A 271 7.50 18.26 16.13
N ILE A 272 7.06 19.29 15.40
CA ILE A 272 6.26 20.39 15.98
C ILE A 272 4.92 19.87 16.49
N ALA A 273 4.23 19.01 15.73
CA ALA A 273 2.96 18.45 16.14
C ALA A 273 3.08 17.58 17.41
N GLY A 274 4.06 16.67 17.44
CA GLY A 274 4.27 15.76 18.56
C GLY A 274 4.79 16.46 19.81
N VAL A 275 5.84 17.28 19.70
CA VAL A 275 6.38 18.07 20.81
C VAL A 275 5.35 19.09 21.29
N GLY A 276 4.66 19.77 20.38
CA GLY A 276 3.61 20.73 20.71
C GLY A 276 2.47 20.11 21.50
N LEU A 277 1.95 18.95 21.04
CA LEU A 277 0.93 18.21 21.77
C LEU A 277 1.43 17.78 23.16
N ALA A 278 2.66 17.27 23.25
CA ALA A 278 3.26 16.85 24.51
C ALA A 278 3.48 18.02 25.49
N ALA A 279 3.93 19.17 25.01
CA ALA A 279 4.15 20.36 25.81
C ALA A 279 2.82 20.94 26.31
N ILE A 280 1.81 21.05 25.44
CA ILE A 280 0.46 21.52 25.81
C ILE A 280 -0.15 20.57 26.86
N ALA A 281 -0.09 19.26 26.61
CA ALA A 281 -0.57 18.26 27.55
C ALA A 281 0.20 18.27 28.87
N SER A 282 1.47 18.69 28.90
CA SER A 282 2.27 18.74 30.13
C SER A 282 2.09 20.04 30.92
N THR A 283 1.57 21.11 30.32
CA THR A 283 1.54 22.45 30.92
C THR A 283 0.18 22.81 31.52
N GLU A 284 0.10 23.00 32.84
CA GLU A 284 -1.17 23.32 33.51
C GLU A 284 -1.83 24.60 33.03
N LYS A 285 -1.05 25.65 32.74
CA LYS A 285 -1.58 26.92 32.21
C LYS A 285 -2.32 26.72 30.88
N ALA A 286 -1.80 25.86 30.00
CA ALA A 286 -2.40 25.51 28.72
C ALA A 286 -3.51 24.46 28.87
N ALA A 287 -3.42 23.60 29.88
CA ALA A 287 -4.33 22.47 30.11
C ALA A 287 -5.44 22.74 31.14
N GLY A 288 -5.54 23.93 31.73
CA GLY A 288 -6.41 24.20 32.88
C GLY A 288 -7.92 24.18 32.61
N SER A 289 -8.36 24.40 31.36
CA SER A 289 -9.77 24.33 30.94
C SER A 289 -9.90 23.84 29.50
N TRP A 290 -11.08 23.33 29.11
CA TRP A 290 -11.29 22.82 27.75
C TRP A 290 -11.10 23.93 26.69
N GLN A 291 -11.49 25.18 26.99
CA GLN A 291 -11.28 26.32 26.09
C GLN A 291 -9.79 26.61 25.89
N ARG A 292 -8.98 26.56 26.95
CA ARG A 292 -7.53 26.79 26.85
C ARG A 292 -6.83 25.68 26.08
N ARG A 293 -7.25 24.43 26.25
CA ARG A 293 -6.73 23.30 25.46
C ARG A 293 -7.06 23.47 23.99
N LEU A 294 -8.33 23.74 23.68
CA LEU A 294 -8.77 23.97 22.31
C LEU A 294 -8.04 25.16 21.68
N ALA A 295 -7.90 26.28 22.39
CA ALA A 295 -7.16 27.44 21.92
C ALA A 295 -5.66 27.14 21.71
N SER A 296 -5.03 26.40 22.61
CA SER A 296 -3.61 26.01 22.49
C SER A 296 -3.39 25.07 21.31
N LEU A 297 -4.28 24.09 21.10
CA LEU A 297 -4.23 23.18 19.96
C LEU A 297 -4.55 23.89 18.65
N ALA A 298 -5.48 24.84 18.64
CA ALA A 298 -5.76 25.68 17.49
C ALA A 298 -4.54 26.55 17.13
N ALA A 299 -3.88 27.15 18.13
CA ALA A 299 -2.63 27.88 17.93
C ALA A 299 -1.52 26.98 17.37
N LEU A 300 -1.38 25.74 17.87
CA LEU A 300 -0.46 24.76 17.31
C LEU A 300 -0.79 24.44 15.85
N GLY A 301 -2.07 24.26 15.51
CA GLY A 301 -2.53 24.06 14.14
C GLY A 301 -2.19 25.25 13.22
N VAL A 302 -2.35 26.49 13.70
CA VAL A 302 -1.94 27.70 12.96
C VAL A 302 -0.43 27.73 12.75
N VAL A 303 0.37 27.39 13.78
CA VAL A 303 1.83 27.31 13.66
C VAL A 303 2.23 26.26 12.62
N LEU A 304 1.63 25.07 12.64
CA LEU A 304 1.89 24.02 11.66
C LEU A 304 1.53 24.49 10.23
N GLY A 305 0.36 25.11 10.06
CA GLY A 305 -0.07 25.65 8.77
C GLY A 305 0.88 26.74 8.26
N ALA A 306 1.31 27.65 9.12
CA ALA A 306 2.28 28.70 8.79
C ALA A 306 3.64 28.12 8.43
N VAL A 307 4.12 27.12 9.17
CA VAL A 307 5.39 26.43 8.88
C VAL A 307 5.35 25.78 7.50
N VAL A 308 4.29 25.04 7.17
CA VAL A 308 4.15 24.44 5.83
C VAL A 308 4.06 25.52 4.76
N ALA A 309 3.22 26.54 4.94
CA ALA A 309 3.01 27.58 3.94
C ALA A 309 4.25 28.46 3.69
N VAL A 310 5.09 28.69 4.71
CA VAL A 310 6.27 29.56 4.61
C VAL A 310 7.53 28.78 4.26
N LEU A 311 7.77 27.62 4.89
CA LEU A 311 9.01 26.86 4.71
C LEU A 311 8.91 25.79 3.63
N PHE A 312 7.71 25.26 3.38
CA PHE A 312 7.48 24.17 2.43
C PHE A 312 6.29 24.43 1.48
N PRO A 313 6.16 25.64 0.88
CA PRO A 313 5.01 25.99 0.04
C PRO A 313 4.81 25.04 -1.14
N GLN A 314 5.87 24.42 -1.66
CA GLN A 314 5.82 23.43 -2.72
C GLN A 314 4.97 22.20 -2.34
N CYS A 315 4.90 21.84 -1.06
CA CYS A 315 4.09 20.71 -0.58
C CYS A 315 2.60 21.03 -0.43
N LEU A 316 2.18 22.26 -0.72
CA LEU A 316 0.76 22.63 -0.86
C LEU A 316 0.22 22.39 -2.27
N SER A 317 1.09 22.13 -3.25
CA SER A 317 0.67 21.78 -4.61
C SER A 317 0.10 20.36 -4.66
N ALA A 318 -0.68 20.05 -5.70
CA ALA A 318 -1.17 18.69 -5.90
C ALA A 318 0.02 17.73 -6.07
N PRO A 319 -0.05 16.47 -5.56
CA PRO A 319 1.09 15.53 -5.52
C PRO A 319 1.80 15.30 -6.86
N TYR A 320 1.12 15.52 -7.98
CA TYR A 320 1.63 15.34 -9.34
C TYR A 320 1.53 16.62 -10.19
N ALA A 321 1.47 17.80 -9.56
CA ALA A 321 1.31 19.07 -10.27
C ALA A 321 2.45 19.37 -11.27
N SER A 322 3.64 18.81 -11.02
CA SER A 322 4.81 18.94 -11.89
C SER A 322 4.97 17.81 -12.90
N LEU A 323 4.03 16.84 -12.94
CA LEU A 323 4.10 15.72 -13.87
C LEU A 323 3.73 16.21 -15.28
N ASP A 324 4.48 15.75 -16.29
CA ASP A 324 4.18 16.06 -17.69
C ASP A 324 2.75 15.63 -18.05
N PRO A 325 1.95 16.48 -18.72
CA PRO A 325 0.56 16.16 -19.07
C PRO A 325 0.39 14.86 -19.87
N ARG A 326 1.38 14.48 -20.70
CA ARG A 326 1.34 13.23 -21.47
C ARG A 326 1.47 12.02 -20.57
N LEU A 327 2.33 12.07 -19.55
CA LEU A 327 2.44 11.01 -18.54
C LEU A 327 1.18 10.93 -17.69
N LYS A 328 0.53 12.06 -17.42
CA LYS A 328 -0.76 12.06 -16.74
C LYS A 328 -1.83 11.33 -17.58
N GLU A 329 -1.97 11.73 -18.84
CA GLU A 329 -2.99 11.19 -19.76
C GLU A 329 -2.76 9.71 -20.08
N LEU A 330 -1.54 9.33 -20.44
CA LEU A 330 -1.23 8.00 -20.99
C LEU A 330 -0.85 6.96 -19.93
N TRP A 331 -0.54 7.41 -18.70
CA TRP A 331 -0.14 6.53 -17.61
C TRP A 331 -0.94 6.76 -16.31
N LEU A 332 -0.79 7.93 -15.65
CA LEU A 332 -1.33 8.15 -14.30
C LEU A 332 -2.86 7.96 -14.20
N ASP A 333 -3.61 8.46 -15.19
CA ASP A 333 -5.08 8.37 -15.22
C ASP A 333 -5.58 6.93 -15.48
N HIS A 334 -4.68 6.01 -15.83
CA HIS A 334 -4.96 4.60 -16.09
C HIS A 334 -4.43 3.65 -14.99
N ILE A 335 -3.84 4.19 -13.91
CA ILE A 335 -3.45 3.37 -12.76
C ILE A 335 -4.71 2.88 -12.04
N ASP A 336 -4.88 1.56 -12.00
CA ASP A 336 -6.08 0.89 -11.45
C ASP A 336 -6.39 1.27 -10.00
N GLU A 337 -5.34 1.48 -9.20
CA GLU A 337 -5.46 1.76 -7.78
C GLU A 337 -5.73 3.25 -7.44
N ALA A 338 -5.45 4.14 -8.39
CA ALA A 338 -5.63 5.59 -8.26
C ALA A 338 -7.02 6.06 -8.69
N GLN A 339 -7.86 5.15 -9.20
CA GLN A 339 -9.20 5.46 -9.70
C GLN A 339 -10.14 5.89 -8.59
N SER A 340 -10.99 6.89 -8.88
CA SER A 340 -12.01 7.36 -7.95
C SER A 340 -13.22 6.44 -7.89
N LEU A 341 -13.98 6.50 -6.78
CA LEU A 341 -15.27 5.80 -6.66
C LEU A 341 -16.22 6.17 -7.81
N PHE A 342 -16.25 7.44 -8.21
CA PHE A 342 -17.14 7.89 -9.29
C PHE A 342 -16.76 7.29 -10.64
N THR A 343 -15.47 7.15 -10.92
CA THR A 343 -14.98 6.47 -12.12
C THR A 343 -15.37 4.99 -12.09
N LEU A 344 -15.18 4.31 -10.94
CA LEU A 344 -15.51 2.90 -10.80
C LEU A 344 -17.02 2.63 -10.85
N LEU A 345 -17.86 3.53 -10.34
CA LEU A 345 -19.31 3.40 -10.45
C LEU A 345 -19.80 3.32 -11.90
N VAL A 346 -19.06 3.93 -12.83
CA VAL A 346 -19.38 3.92 -14.26
C VAL A 346 -18.68 2.75 -14.98
N ARG A 347 -17.40 2.52 -14.69
CA ARG A 347 -16.56 1.57 -15.45
C ARG A 347 -16.55 0.15 -14.89
N ASP A 348 -16.70 0.00 -13.58
CA ASP A 348 -16.60 -1.29 -12.88
C ASP A 348 -17.42 -1.30 -11.56
N PRO A 349 -18.77 -1.37 -11.67
CA PRO A 349 -19.66 -1.41 -10.50
C PRO A 349 -19.40 -2.62 -9.59
N ALA A 350 -18.90 -3.73 -10.15
CA ALA A 350 -18.59 -4.93 -9.39
C ALA A 350 -17.44 -4.69 -8.40
N ARG A 351 -16.38 -4.00 -8.84
CA ARG A 351 -15.28 -3.57 -7.96
C ARG A 351 -15.73 -2.56 -6.91
N VAL A 352 -16.73 -1.72 -7.20
CA VAL A 352 -17.33 -0.85 -6.18
C VAL A 352 -17.95 -1.67 -5.06
N ALA A 353 -18.76 -2.68 -5.39
CA ALA A 353 -19.34 -3.55 -4.37
C ALA A 353 -18.25 -4.28 -3.55
N ALA A 354 -17.25 -4.85 -4.23
CA ALA A 354 -16.13 -5.54 -3.59
C ALA A 354 -15.34 -4.65 -2.61
N ARG A 355 -15.09 -3.38 -2.98
CA ARG A 355 -14.22 -2.48 -2.21
C ARG A 355 -14.95 -1.58 -1.20
N TYR A 356 -16.23 -1.26 -1.40
CA TYR A 356 -16.93 -0.24 -0.59
C TYR A 356 -18.11 -0.77 0.24
N ALA A 357 -18.67 -1.94 -0.07
CA ALA A 357 -19.86 -2.44 0.64
C ALA A 357 -19.58 -2.72 2.13
N THR A 358 -18.49 -3.44 2.45
CA THR A 358 -18.12 -3.75 3.83
C THR A 358 -17.85 -2.49 4.68
N PRO A 359 -17.03 -1.52 4.21
CA PRO A 359 -16.88 -0.24 4.89
C PRO A 359 -18.19 0.52 5.09
N LEU A 360 -19.05 0.57 4.07
CA LEU A 360 -20.33 1.28 4.14
C LEU A 360 -21.25 0.68 5.21
N VAL A 361 -21.33 -0.65 5.29
CA VAL A 361 -22.08 -1.34 6.36
C VAL A 361 -21.54 -0.94 7.73
N ALA A 362 -20.22 -0.94 7.92
CA ALA A 362 -19.61 -0.54 9.18
C ALA A 362 -19.91 0.92 9.55
N ILE A 363 -19.89 1.84 8.56
CA ILE A 363 -20.26 3.25 8.77
C ILE A 363 -21.72 3.36 9.22
N VAL A 364 -22.64 2.66 8.56
CA VAL A 364 -24.06 2.65 8.94
C VAL A 364 -24.24 2.11 10.36
N LEU A 365 -23.53 1.05 10.73
CA LEU A 365 -23.56 0.51 12.10
C LEU A 365 -23.04 1.51 13.14
N MET A 366 -21.94 2.22 12.84
CA MET A 366 -21.42 3.27 13.72
C MET A 366 -22.40 4.44 13.86
N ALA A 367 -23.02 4.88 12.76
CA ALA A 367 -24.05 5.92 12.80
C ALA A 367 -25.27 5.51 13.64
N LEU A 368 -25.76 4.27 13.46
CA LEU A 368 -26.85 3.72 14.28
C LEU A 368 -26.46 3.61 15.76
N ARG A 369 -25.20 3.28 16.05
CA ARG A 369 -24.67 3.23 17.42
C ARG A 369 -24.66 4.61 18.07
N PHE A 370 -24.18 5.64 17.39
CA PHE A 370 -24.22 7.02 17.90
C PHE A 370 -25.64 7.55 18.09
N ARG A 371 -26.58 7.15 17.24
CA ARG A 371 -27.99 7.56 17.37
C ARG A 371 -28.72 6.92 18.56
N ARG A 372 -28.36 5.69 18.92
CA ARG A 372 -29.09 4.88 19.92
C ARG A 372 -28.38 4.78 21.27
N GLY A 373 -27.08 5.07 21.31
CA GLY A 373 -26.25 4.95 22.51
C GLY A 373 -25.65 6.28 22.94
N GLY A 374 -25.08 6.28 24.15
CA GLY A 374 -24.18 7.35 24.58
C GLY A 374 -22.84 7.28 23.87
N TRP A 375 -22.06 8.35 23.98
CA TRP A 375 -20.72 8.44 23.42
C TRP A 375 -19.71 7.61 24.23
N ARG A 376 -18.83 6.87 23.53
CA ARG A 376 -17.62 6.28 24.10
C ARG A 376 -16.40 6.78 23.34
N ARG A 377 -15.29 6.99 24.04
CA ARG A 377 -13.96 7.27 23.46
C ARG A 377 -13.61 6.37 22.27
N GLN A 378 -13.82 5.06 22.42
CA GLN A 378 -13.51 4.05 21.41
C GLN A 378 -14.31 4.24 20.12
N ASP A 379 -15.56 4.70 20.26
CA ASP A 379 -16.46 4.93 19.12
C ASP A 379 -15.94 6.07 18.25
N SER A 380 -15.39 7.14 18.84
CA SER A 380 -14.76 8.23 18.09
C SER A 380 -13.53 7.80 17.30
N LEU A 381 -12.63 7.02 17.91
CA LEU A 381 -11.40 6.56 17.26
C LEU A 381 -11.68 5.71 16.02
N VAL A 382 -12.53 4.70 16.18
CA VAL A 382 -12.90 3.78 15.10
C VAL A 382 -13.71 4.49 14.02
N ALA A 383 -14.69 5.31 14.40
CA ALA A 383 -15.52 6.02 13.42
C ALA A 383 -14.73 7.05 12.61
N ALA A 384 -13.83 7.81 13.24
CA ALA A 384 -13.03 8.82 12.54
C ALA A 384 -12.10 8.19 11.49
N LEU A 385 -11.36 7.14 11.86
CA LEU A 385 -10.48 6.43 10.93
C LEU A 385 -11.25 5.74 9.81
N LEU A 386 -12.35 5.07 10.14
CA LEU A 386 -13.21 4.44 9.14
C LEU A 386 -13.78 5.46 8.14
N ALA A 387 -14.27 6.61 8.63
CA ALA A 387 -14.82 7.66 7.79
C ALA A 387 -13.73 8.29 6.89
N VAL A 388 -12.56 8.62 7.45
CA VAL A 388 -11.45 9.18 6.67
C VAL A 388 -10.94 8.19 5.64
N ALA A 389 -10.77 6.91 6.00
CA ALA A 389 -10.38 5.88 5.04
C ALA A 389 -11.43 5.65 3.94
N PHE A 390 -12.72 5.77 4.25
CA PHE A 390 -13.76 5.73 3.24
C PHE A 390 -13.70 6.93 2.29
N VAL A 391 -13.46 8.14 2.81
CA VAL A 391 -13.32 9.36 1.99
C VAL A 391 -12.07 9.31 1.12
N VAL A 392 -10.93 8.88 1.67
CA VAL A 392 -9.70 8.65 0.89
C VAL A 392 -9.95 7.57 -0.15
N GLY A 393 -10.63 6.47 0.21
CA GLY A 393 -11.08 5.45 -0.72
C GLY A 393 -11.90 6.03 -1.87
N ALA A 394 -12.88 6.89 -1.56
CA ALA A 394 -13.71 7.53 -2.57
C ALA A 394 -12.92 8.42 -3.55
N TRP A 395 -11.83 9.04 -3.08
CA TRP A 395 -10.87 9.73 -3.94
C TRP A 395 -10.04 8.72 -4.76
N GLN A 396 -9.40 7.75 -4.12
CA GLN A 396 -8.58 6.71 -4.77
C GLN A 396 -8.87 5.35 -4.15
N VAL A 397 -9.23 4.36 -4.97
CA VAL A 397 -9.69 3.05 -4.52
C VAL A 397 -8.67 2.31 -3.64
N ARG A 398 -7.36 2.57 -3.76
CA ARG A 398 -6.36 2.03 -2.82
C ARG A 398 -6.64 2.35 -1.35
N GLY A 399 -7.25 3.49 -1.05
CA GLY A 399 -7.67 3.85 0.31
C GLY A 399 -8.70 2.88 0.92
N THR A 400 -9.38 2.08 0.09
CA THR A 400 -10.34 1.06 0.56
C THR A 400 -9.68 -0.09 1.32
N THR A 401 -8.40 -0.36 1.09
CA THR A 401 -7.62 -1.33 1.86
C THR A 401 -7.67 -1.01 3.35
N PHE A 402 -7.50 0.27 3.72
CA PHE A 402 -7.59 0.73 5.10
C PHE A 402 -9.03 0.74 5.62
N SER A 403 -10.01 1.16 4.80
CA SER A 403 -11.40 1.24 5.26
C SER A 403 -12.01 -0.15 5.51
N ILE A 404 -11.65 -1.16 4.71
CA ILE A 404 -12.01 -2.56 4.95
C ILE A 404 -11.42 -3.04 6.28
N ALA A 405 -10.14 -2.76 6.54
CA ALA A 405 -9.49 -3.15 7.79
C ALA A 405 -10.15 -2.50 9.02
N PHE A 406 -10.42 -1.19 8.97
CA PHE A 406 -11.10 -0.51 10.07
C PHE A 406 -12.55 -0.97 10.26
N ALA A 407 -13.23 -1.36 9.18
CA ALA A 407 -14.59 -1.89 9.23
C ALA A 407 -14.68 -3.22 10.01
N VAL A 408 -13.61 -4.04 10.00
CA VAL A 408 -13.57 -5.31 10.76
C VAL A 408 -13.87 -5.08 12.24
N VAL A 409 -13.41 -3.98 12.82
CA VAL A 409 -13.54 -3.70 14.27
C VAL A 409 -15.01 -3.61 14.72
N PRO A 410 -15.85 -2.70 14.20
CA PRO A 410 -17.26 -2.62 14.59
C PRO A 410 -18.10 -3.80 14.09
N LEU A 411 -17.78 -4.38 12.92
CA LEU A 411 -18.48 -5.56 12.40
C LEU A 411 -18.28 -6.79 13.31
N SER A 412 -17.06 -6.99 13.81
CA SER A 412 -16.75 -8.08 14.74
C SER A 412 -17.49 -7.96 16.06
N ALA A 413 -17.63 -6.73 16.58
CA ALA A 413 -18.44 -6.46 17.75
C ALA A 413 -19.95 -6.71 17.49
N TRP A 414 -20.43 -6.43 16.27
CA TRP A 414 -21.81 -6.70 15.88
C TRP A 414 -22.10 -8.20 15.79
N ILE A 415 -21.19 -8.97 15.17
CA ILE A 415 -21.24 -10.44 15.16
C ILE A 415 -21.24 -10.98 16.59
N ALA A 416 -20.33 -10.52 17.44
CA ALA A 416 -20.23 -10.98 18.83
C ALA A 416 -21.54 -10.80 19.61
N LYS A 417 -22.21 -9.65 19.43
CA LYS A 417 -23.50 -9.38 20.05
C LYS A 417 -24.58 -10.38 19.63
N TRP A 418 -24.64 -10.74 18.35
CA TRP A 418 -25.60 -11.73 17.84
C TRP A 418 -25.25 -13.15 18.26
N ARG A 419 -23.96 -13.49 18.35
CA ARG A 419 -23.51 -14.78 18.90
C ARG A 419 -23.97 -14.96 20.35
N ALA A 420 -23.71 -13.97 21.20
CA ALA A 420 -24.17 -14.00 22.59
C ALA A 420 -25.70 -14.12 22.70
N ARG A 421 -26.45 -13.48 21.78
CA ARG A 421 -27.91 -13.62 21.74
C ARG A 421 -28.35 -15.02 21.33
N ALA A 422 -27.67 -15.65 20.37
CA ALA A 422 -27.96 -17.02 19.93
C ALA A 422 -27.67 -18.07 21.00
N GLU A 423 -26.66 -17.86 21.85
CA GLU A 423 -26.38 -18.73 22.99
C GLU A 423 -27.55 -18.77 24.00
N THR A 424 -28.30 -17.68 24.12
CA THR A 424 -29.45 -17.56 25.02
C THR A 424 -30.81 -17.79 24.36
N SER A 425 -30.85 -17.97 23.03
CA SER A 425 -32.11 -18.09 22.27
C SER A 425 -31.95 -19.03 21.07
N SER A 426 -32.68 -20.13 21.09
CA SER A 426 -32.74 -21.13 20.01
C SER A 426 -33.68 -20.75 18.85
N SER A 427 -34.16 -19.50 18.79
CA SER A 427 -35.13 -19.10 17.76
C SER A 427 -34.49 -19.05 16.36
N LEU A 428 -35.20 -19.59 15.36
CA LEU A 428 -34.77 -19.55 13.96
C LEU A 428 -34.47 -18.12 13.48
N GLY A 429 -35.27 -17.14 13.93
CA GLY A 429 -35.04 -15.74 13.59
C GLY A 429 -33.73 -15.16 14.12
N VAL A 430 -33.23 -15.62 15.28
CA VAL A 430 -31.91 -15.22 15.79
C VAL A 430 -30.80 -15.90 14.99
N ALA A 431 -30.95 -17.19 14.66
CA ALA A 431 -29.99 -17.91 13.83
C ALA A 431 -29.85 -17.30 12.43
N LEU A 432 -30.97 -16.98 11.76
CA LEU A 432 -30.97 -16.33 10.44
C LEU A 432 -30.31 -14.95 10.47
N ARG A 433 -30.57 -14.16 11.52
CA ARG A 433 -29.93 -12.84 11.67
C ARG A 433 -28.43 -12.97 11.95
N LEU A 434 -28.01 -13.93 12.76
CA LEU A 434 -26.59 -14.20 12.98
C LEU A 434 -25.89 -14.59 11.68
N ALA A 435 -26.50 -15.48 10.88
CA ALA A 435 -25.98 -15.85 9.56
C ALA A 435 -25.88 -14.63 8.62
N ALA A 436 -26.93 -13.81 8.55
CA ALA A 436 -26.91 -12.59 7.73
C ALA A 436 -25.82 -11.60 8.16
N VAL A 437 -25.64 -11.43 9.47
CA VAL A 437 -24.60 -10.54 10.04
C VAL A 437 -23.19 -11.03 9.69
N TRP A 438 -22.95 -12.35 9.73
CA TRP A 438 -21.71 -12.94 9.25
C TRP A 438 -21.48 -12.67 7.76
N LEU A 439 -22.46 -13.01 6.92
CA LEU A 439 -22.34 -12.88 5.46
C LEU A 439 -22.06 -11.43 5.03
N VAL A 440 -22.79 -10.47 5.58
CA VAL A 440 -22.64 -9.04 5.25
C VAL A 440 -21.31 -8.47 5.76
N SER A 441 -20.72 -9.04 6.81
CA SER A 441 -19.48 -8.55 7.41
C SER A 441 -18.22 -9.07 6.69
N ILE A 442 -18.30 -10.23 6.03
CA ILE A 442 -17.16 -10.85 5.34
C ILE A 442 -16.98 -10.17 3.98
N ASN A 443 -15.88 -9.46 3.77
CA ASN A 443 -15.65 -8.69 2.55
C ASN A 443 -15.72 -9.53 1.25
N PRO A 444 -15.09 -10.73 1.16
CA PRO A 444 -15.19 -11.59 -0.01
C PRO A 444 -16.61 -11.98 -0.44
N VAL A 445 -17.59 -11.94 0.46
CA VAL A 445 -19.00 -12.20 0.10
C VAL A 445 -19.49 -11.16 -0.90
N TRP A 446 -19.09 -9.90 -0.74
CA TRP A 446 -19.47 -8.83 -1.67
C TRP A 446 -18.82 -8.99 -3.04
N THR A 447 -17.58 -9.47 -3.08
CA THR A 447 -16.91 -9.85 -4.34
C THR A 447 -17.65 -10.97 -5.05
N GLY A 448 -18.00 -12.04 -4.34
CA GLY A 448 -18.75 -13.16 -4.91
C GLY A 448 -20.15 -12.77 -5.38
N VAL A 449 -20.87 -11.95 -4.60
CA VAL A 449 -22.18 -11.41 -4.98
C VAL A 449 -22.07 -10.52 -6.22
N ALA A 450 -21.07 -9.66 -6.28
CA ALA A 450 -20.83 -8.78 -7.42
C ALA A 450 -20.52 -9.57 -8.71
N ALA A 451 -19.67 -10.59 -8.60
CA ALA A 451 -19.37 -11.49 -9.71
C ALA A 451 -20.63 -12.22 -10.20
N ALA A 452 -21.41 -12.80 -9.28
CA ALA A 452 -22.67 -13.49 -9.61
C ALA A 452 -23.71 -12.55 -10.23
N ALA A 453 -23.82 -11.31 -9.75
CA ALA A 453 -24.72 -10.29 -10.28
C ALA A 453 -24.30 -9.86 -11.70
N SER A 454 -23.00 -9.68 -11.93
CA SER A 454 -22.46 -9.32 -13.26
C SER A 454 -22.79 -10.41 -14.27
N VAL A 455 -22.51 -11.68 -13.94
CA VAL A 455 -22.88 -12.84 -14.78
C VAL A 455 -24.39 -12.92 -15.03
N ALA A 456 -25.22 -12.58 -14.04
CA ALA A 456 -26.68 -12.61 -14.20
C ALA A 456 -27.22 -11.46 -15.07
N LEU A 457 -26.64 -10.26 -14.96
CA LEU A 457 -27.02 -9.07 -15.73
C LEU A 457 -26.49 -9.11 -17.17
N GLU A 458 -25.33 -9.72 -17.39
CA GLU A 458 -24.69 -9.91 -18.70
C GLU A 458 -25.31 -11.06 -19.52
N LYS A 459 -26.38 -11.71 -19.05
CA LYS A 459 -27.16 -12.71 -19.81
C LYS A 459 -27.74 -12.22 -21.16
N GLY A 460 -27.45 -10.99 -21.58
CA GLY A 460 -27.76 -10.46 -22.92
C GLY A 460 -26.56 -10.05 -23.78
N ASN A 461 -25.33 -10.00 -23.23
CA ASN A 461 -24.10 -9.73 -23.97
C ASN A 461 -22.98 -10.51 -23.29
N VAL A 462 -22.83 -11.78 -23.68
CA VAL A 462 -21.52 -12.42 -23.63
C VAL A 462 -20.69 -11.71 -24.69
N VAL A 463 -20.18 -10.52 -24.36
CA VAL A 463 -18.83 -10.22 -24.78
C VAL A 463 -18.02 -11.23 -23.99
N ALA A 464 -17.83 -12.40 -24.59
CA ALA A 464 -16.65 -13.17 -24.29
C ALA A 464 -15.54 -12.13 -24.30
N ASP A 465 -14.84 -11.95 -23.19
CA ASP A 465 -13.60 -11.20 -23.25
C ASP A 465 -12.81 -11.89 -24.36
N ALA A 466 -12.75 -11.21 -25.51
CA ALA A 466 -12.26 -11.74 -26.75
C ALA A 466 -10.74 -11.75 -26.60
N GLY A 467 -10.24 -12.71 -25.82
CA GLY A 467 -8.89 -12.70 -25.33
C GLY A 467 -8.60 -13.43 -24.03
N ALA A 468 -9.32 -14.48 -23.64
CA ALA A 468 -8.74 -15.52 -22.78
C ALA A 468 -7.66 -16.36 -23.52
N MET A 469 -6.77 -15.68 -24.24
CA MET A 469 -5.39 -16.09 -24.39
C MET A 469 -4.67 -15.47 -23.20
N ASP A 470 -3.93 -16.28 -22.46
CA ASP A 470 -2.98 -15.81 -21.46
C ASP A 470 -1.92 -14.91 -22.12
N ARG A 471 -2.25 -13.62 -22.29
CA ARG A 471 -1.39 -12.56 -22.86
C ARG A 471 -0.71 -11.75 -21.74
N THR A 472 -0.45 -12.39 -20.60
CA THR A 472 0.19 -11.75 -19.45
C THR A 472 1.70 -11.74 -19.68
N CYS A 473 2.24 -10.58 -20.04
CA CYS A 473 3.69 -10.35 -20.14
C CYS A 473 4.35 -10.21 -18.76
N GLN A 474 3.78 -10.88 -17.77
CA GLN A 474 4.01 -10.66 -16.35
C GLN A 474 4.75 -11.83 -15.72
N LYS A 475 4.67 -13.01 -16.33
CA LYS A 475 5.32 -14.22 -15.85
C LYS A 475 6.84 -14.12 -15.99
N LYS A 476 7.55 -14.53 -14.95
CA LYS A 476 9.01 -14.60 -14.90
C LYS A 476 9.61 -15.34 -16.10
N VAL A 477 9.00 -16.46 -16.51
CA VAL A 477 9.49 -17.29 -17.62
C VAL A 477 9.52 -16.53 -18.95
N THR A 478 8.63 -15.55 -19.15
CA THR A 478 8.55 -14.76 -20.38
C THR A 478 9.79 -13.88 -20.57
N PHE A 479 10.51 -13.56 -19.49
CA PHE A 479 11.75 -12.78 -19.52
C PHE A 479 13.01 -13.64 -19.62
N ALA A 480 12.90 -14.98 -19.56
CA ALA A 480 14.06 -15.88 -19.61
C ALA A 480 15.01 -15.65 -20.80
N PRO A 481 14.53 -15.31 -22.03
CA PRO A 481 15.42 -15.03 -23.16
C PRO A 481 16.41 -13.88 -22.90
N LEU A 482 16.05 -12.90 -22.08
CA LEU A 482 16.94 -11.78 -21.74
C LEU A 482 18.19 -12.25 -21.00
N GLY A 483 18.09 -13.27 -20.15
CA GLY A 483 19.23 -13.79 -19.39
C GLY A 483 20.33 -14.41 -20.25
N GLY A 484 20.03 -14.74 -21.51
CA GLY A 484 21.03 -15.23 -22.48
C GLY A 484 21.64 -14.15 -23.36
N MET A 485 21.19 -12.89 -23.24
CA MET A 485 21.65 -11.77 -24.06
C MET A 485 22.69 -10.94 -23.31
N ALA A 486 23.60 -10.29 -24.05
CA ALA A 486 24.54 -9.34 -23.44
C ALA A 486 23.80 -8.11 -22.91
N ASP A 487 24.16 -7.67 -21.70
CA ASP A 487 23.53 -6.52 -21.06
C ASP A 487 23.57 -5.29 -21.96
N THR A 488 22.42 -4.62 -22.03
CA THR A 488 22.17 -3.45 -22.88
C THR A 488 20.94 -2.71 -22.37
N THR A 489 20.64 -1.55 -22.96
CA THR A 489 19.40 -0.82 -22.71
C THR A 489 18.28 -1.40 -23.56
N VAL A 490 17.16 -1.72 -22.91
CA VAL A 490 15.93 -2.23 -23.50
C VAL A 490 14.92 -1.09 -23.58
N LEU A 491 14.51 -0.73 -24.80
CA LEU A 491 13.37 0.16 -25.03
C LEU A 491 12.09 -0.65 -24.86
N THR A 492 11.31 -0.35 -23.82
CA THR A 492 10.05 -1.03 -23.51
C THR A 492 9.06 -0.07 -22.85
N ILE A 493 7.78 -0.47 -22.82
CA ILE A 493 6.71 0.27 -22.13
C ILE A 493 6.98 0.30 -20.61
N SER A 494 6.43 1.27 -19.89
CA SER A 494 6.74 1.45 -18.47
C SER A 494 6.38 0.21 -17.64
N ASN A 495 5.26 -0.45 -17.92
CA ASN A 495 4.81 -1.65 -17.21
C ASN A 495 5.77 -2.85 -17.27
N LEU A 496 6.73 -2.87 -18.20
CA LEU A 496 7.73 -3.94 -18.33
C LEU A 496 9.09 -3.55 -17.72
N GLY A 497 9.25 -2.31 -17.25
CA GLY A 497 10.49 -1.79 -16.70
C GLY A 497 11.03 -2.60 -15.53
N ALA A 498 10.26 -2.71 -14.44
CA ALA A 498 10.69 -3.45 -13.25
C ALA A 498 10.89 -4.96 -13.52
N PRO A 499 10.00 -5.66 -14.26
CA PRO A 499 10.24 -7.05 -14.67
C PRO A 499 11.57 -7.27 -15.41
N VAL A 500 11.92 -6.39 -16.36
CA VAL A 500 13.22 -6.49 -17.06
C VAL A 500 14.37 -6.38 -16.06
N LEU A 501 14.31 -5.46 -15.09
CA LEU A 501 15.37 -5.28 -14.11
C LEU A 501 15.50 -6.45 -13.12
N VAL A 502 14.38 -7.04 -12.69
CA VAL A 502 14.39 -8.18 -11.77
C VAL A 502 14.92 -9.44 -12.45
N TYR A 503 14.57 -9.66 -13.71
CA TYR A 503 14.83 -10.95 -14.38
C TYR A 503 16.04 -10.94 -15.32
N SER A 504 16.81 -9.84 -15.39
CA SER A 504 18.00 -9.72 -16.23
C SER A 504 19.02 -8.72 -15.67
N GLY A 505 20.17 -8.56 -16.34
CA GLY A 505 21.17 -7.50 -16.08
C GLY A 505 20.94 -6.22 -16.91
N HIS A 506 19.92 -6.18 -17.76
CA HIS A 506 19.66 -5.05 -18.66
C HIS A 506 19.28 -3.76 -17.93
N HIS A 507 19.30 -2.66 -18.69
CA HIS A 507 18.81 -1.34 -18.29
C HIS A 507 17.51 -1.03 -19.03
N VAL A 508 16.67 -0.14 -18.49
CA VAL A 508 15.44 0.32 -19.15
C VAL A 508 15.29 1.83 -19.01
N PHE A 509 14.65 2.50 -19.96
CA PHE A 509 14.31 3.91 -19.76
C PHE A 509 13.08 4.11 -18.89
N ALA A 510 12.07 3.27 -19.06
CA ALA A 510 10.74 3.51 -18.51
C ALA A 510 10.41 2.56 -17.36
N GLY A 511 9.58 3.06 -16.45
CA GLY A 511 8.98 2.35 -15.32
C GLY A 511 7.92 3.25 -14.69
N PRO A 512 6.84 2.70 -14.09
CA PRO A 512 5.68 3.48 -13.66
C PRO A 512 5.96 4.27 -12.36
N TYR A 513 6.94 5.17 -12.40
CA TYR A 513 7.40 5.95 -11.26
C TYR A 513 7.42 7.43 -11.62
N HIS A 514 6.75 8.24 -10.81
CA HIS A 514 6.56 9.68 -11.09
C HIS A 514 7.86 10.49 -10.99
N ARG A 515 8.92 9.92 -10.44
CA ARG A 515 10.26 10.51 -10.43
C ARG A 515 11.06 10.22 -11.71
N ASN A 516 10.70 9.19 -12.47
CA ASN A 516 11.34 8.83 -13.74
C ASN A 516 10.71 9.55 -14.95
N VAL A 517 10.51 10.87 -14.84
CA VAL A 517 9.80 11.65 -15.86
C VAL A 517 10.52 11.58 -17.21
N ALA A 518 11.83 11.84 -17.22
CA ALA A 518 12.59 11.93 -18.46
C ALA A 518 12.70 10.57 -19.19
N GLY A 519 12.94 9.48 -18.46
CA GLY A 519 13.01 8.14 -19.05
C GLY A 519 11.66 7.68 -19.61
N ASN A 520 10.57 7.93 -18.89
CA ASN A 520 9.22 7.62 -19.37
C ASN A 520 8.83 8.43 -20.60
N LEU A 521 9.15 9.73 -20.63
CA LEU A 521 8.91 10.57 -21.80
C LEU A 521 9.72 10.10 -23.02
N LEU A 522 10.99 9.74 -22.84
CA LEU A 522 11.82 9.24 -23.94
C LEU A 522 11.23 7.96 -24.56
N ALA A 523 10.78 7.02 -23.72
CA ALA A 523 10.14 5.80 -24.21
C ALA A 523 8.81 6.11 -24.93
N LEU A 524 8.00 7.02 -24.40
CA LEU A 524 6.77 7.46 -25.06
C LEU A 524 7.04 8.15 -26.40
N ASP A 525 8.04 9.03 -26.47
CA ASP A 525 8.42 9.73 -27.69
C ASP A 525 8.84 8.73 -28.77
N ALA A 526 9.61 7.70 -28.41
CA ALA A 526 9.99 6.62 -29.32
C ALA A 526 8.76 5.82 -29.81
N PHE A 527 7.82 5.46 -28.92
CA PHE A 527 6.68 4.64 -29.31
C PHE A 527 5.58 5.37 -30.07
N LEU A 528 5.35 6.65 -29.74
CA LEU A 528 4.35 7.50 -30.39
C LEU A 528 4.84 8.06 -31.73
N GLY A 529 6.15 8.30 -31.87
CA GLY A 529 6.77 8.82 -33.09
C GLY A 529 6.82 7.81 -34.24
N SER A 530 7.38 8.24 -35.37
CA SER A 530 7.69 7.42 -36.54
C SER A 530 8.85 6.45 -36.28
N ALA A 531 9.04 5.47 -37.16
CA ALA A 531 10.17 4.54 -37.07
C ALA A 531 11.54 5.25 -37.17
N ASP A 532 11.63 6.38 -37.88
CA ASP A 532 12.86 7.16 -38.00
C ASP A 532 13.14 7.98 -36.73
N GLU A 533 12.11 8.57 -36.11
CA GLU A 533 12.24 9.24 -34.81
C GLU A 533 12.63 8.24 -33.71
N ALA A 534 12.01 7.07 -33.69
CA ALA A 534 12.37 5.98 -32.77
C ALA A 534 13.82 5.53 -32.98
N ARG A 535 14.27 5.41 -34.24
CA ARG A 535 15.66 5.08 -34.59
C ARG A 535 16.64 6.13 -34.06
N ALA A 536 16.33 7.41 -34.22
CA ALA A 536 17.19 8.49 -33.71
C ALA A 536 17.37 8.40 -32.19
N ILE A 537 16.30 8.09 -31.45
CA ILE A 537 16.36 7.85 -29.99
C ILE A 537 17.19 6.61 -29.66
N VAL A 538 16.96 5.51 -30.38
CA VAL A 538 17.70 4.24 -30.23
C VAL A 538 19.20 4.45 -30.42
N GLU A 539 19.60 5.18 -31.45
CA GLU A 539 21.01 5.48 -31.74
C GLU A 539 21.61 6.45 -30.71
N ALA A 540 20.90 7.52 -30.35
CA ALA A 540 21.37 8.52 -29.39
C ALA A 540 21.62 7.94 -27.98
N HIS A 541 20.80 6.97 -27.58
CA HIS A 541 20.86 6.37 -26.24
C HIS A 541 21.39 4.92 -26.24
N ARG A 542 21.98 4.46 -27.35
CA ARG A 542 22.63 3.14 -27.48
C ARG A 542 21.74 1.97 -27.03
N VAL A 543 20.47 2.00 -27.44
CA VAL A 543 19.54 0.91 -27.21
C VAL A 543 20.02 -0.32 -27.98
N GLY A 544 20.05 -1.49 -27.35
CA GLY A 544 20.40 -2.75 -28.00
C GLY A 544 19.20 -3.65 -28.27
N LEU A 545 18.09 -3.44 -27.56
CA LEU A 545 16.88 -4.24 -27.64
C LEU A 545 15.62 -3.39 -27.59
N VAL A 546 14.60 -3.77 -28.34
CA VAL A 546 13.21 -3.32 -28.17
C VAL A 546 12.38 -4.51 -27.67
N ALA A 547 11.61 -4.33 -26.61
CA ALA A 547 10.73 -5.35 -26.06
C ALA A 547 9.28 -4.85 -26.08
N ILE A 548 8.39 -5.61 -26.73
CA ILE A 548 6.98 -5.26 -26.85
C ILE A 548 6.09 -6.37 -26.27
N CYS A 549 5.00 -5.96 -25.65
CA CYS A 549 3.96 -6.85 -25.18
C CYS A 549 2.61 -6.47 -25.82
N PRO A 550 2.14 -7.19 -26.84
CA PRO A 550 0.85 -6.92 -27.48
C PRO A 550 -0.34 -7.01 -26.50
N GLY A 551 -0.22 -7.85 -25.47
CA GLY A 551 -1.25 -8.08 -24.46
C GLY A 551 -1.39 -6.99 -23.39
N ASN A 552 -0.43 -6.08 -23.26
CA ASN A 552 -0.41 -5.12 -22.16
C ASN A 552 -1.41 -3.96 -22.38
N VAL A 553 -2.04 -3.50 -21.30
CA VAL A 553 -2.99 -2.38 -21.31
C VAL A 553 -2.35 -1.09 -21.82
N GLU A 554 -1.13 -0.77 -21.36
CA GLU A 554 -0.37 0.42 -21.77
C GLU A 554 -0.04 0.38 -23.26
N THR A 555 0.37 -0.78 -23.79
CA THR A 555 0.55 -0.98 -25.23
C THR A 555 -0.70 -0.59 -26.01
N ARG A 556 -1.88 -1.04 -25.56
CA ARG A 556 -3.15 -0.69 -26.22
C ARG A 556 -3.46 0.81 -26.14
N ILE A 557 -3.22 1.44 -24.99
CA ILE A 557 -3.42 2.90 -24.82
C ILE A 557 -2.52 3.68 -25.78
N ILE A 558 -1.23 3.36 -25.82
CA ILE A 558 -0.25 4.04 -26.68
C ILE A 558 -0.61 3.86 -28.16
N THR A 559 -0.95 2.64 -28.58
CA THR A 559 -1.29 2.36 -29.99
C THR A 559 -2.63 2.92 -30.43
N GLN A 560 -3.60 3.08 -29.52
CA GLN A 560 -4.83 3.83 -29.78
C GLN A 560 -4.57 5.33 -29.94
N LYS A 561 -3.64 5.91 -29.15
CA LYS A 561 -3.25 7.32 -29.25
C LYS A 561 -2.49 7.62 -30.54
N ALA A 562 -1.56 6.75 -30.93
CA ALA A 562 -0.75 6.89 -32.15
C ALA A 562 -0.86 5.64 -33.03
N PRO A 563 -1.95 5.47 -33.80
CA PRO A 563 -2.16 4.29 -34.64
C PRO A 563 -1.13 4.16 -35.77
N GLN A 564 -0.46 5.25 -36.13
CA GLN A 564 0.64 5.27 -37.10
C GLN A 564 2.03 5.36 -36.44
N GLY A 565 2.09 5.35 -35.11
CA GLY A 565 3.35 5.37 -34.37
C GLY A 565 4.17 4.09 -34.55
N PHE A 566 5.42 4.15 -34.11
CA PHE A 566 6.39 3.07 -34.20
C PHE A 566 5.89 1.80 -33.51
N LEU A 567 5.36 1.91 -32.28
CA LEU A 567 4.83 0.75 -31.56
C LEU A 567 3.65 0.10 -32.30
N ALA A 568 2.72 0.92 -32.80
CA ALA A 568 1.55 0.42 -33.52
C ALA A 568 1.93 -0.25 -34.85
N SER A 569 2.94 0.28 -35.55
CA SER A 569 3.47 -0.29 -36.78
C SER A 569 4.18 -1.61 -36.53
N LEU A 570 4.99 -1.69 -35.46
CA LEU A 570 5.69 -2.91 -35.07
C LEU A 570 4.71 -4.05 -34.72
N LEU A 571 3.64 -3.76 -33.98
CA LEU A 571 2.57 -4.72 -33.67
C LEU A 571 1.78 -5.20 -34.90
N ARG A 572 1.79 -4.45 -36.00
CA ARG A 572 1.22 -4.88 -37.29
C ARG A 572 2.19 -5.70 -38.14
N GLY A 573 3.37 -6.02 -37.61
CA GLY A 573 4.43 -6.74 -38.32
C GLY A 573 5.23 -5.87 -39.29
N SER A 574 5.07 -4.54 -39.25
CA SER A 574 5.90 -3.62 -40.03
C SER A 574 7.20 -3.37 -39.27
N VAL A 575 8.15 -4.30 -39.40
CA VAL A 575 9.46 -4.25 -38.74
C VAL A 575 10.42 -3.41 -39.59
N PRO A 576 10.94 -2.28 -39.08
CA PRO A 576 11.93 -1.47 -39.80
C PRO A 576 13.24 -2.21 -40.07
N ASP A 577 13.96 -1.82 -41.12
CA ASP A 577 15.20 -2.51 -41.55
C ASP A 577 16.31 -2.50 -40.50
N TRP A 578 16.30 -1.57 -39.54
CA TRP A 578 17.26 -1.48 -38.43
C TRP A 578 16.92 -2.40 -37.24
N LEU A 579 15.79 -3.11 -37.28
CA LEU A 579 15.41 -4.14 -36.32
C LEU A 579 15.54 -5.55 -36.88
N GLU A 580 15.95 -6.48 -36.02
CA GLU A 580 15.96 -7.92 -36.28
C GLU A 580 15.15 -8.63 -35.19
N PRO A 581 14.06 -9.34 -35.52
CA PRO A 581 13.30 -10.12 -34.54
C PRO A 581 14.17 -11.21 -33.91
N VAL A 582 14.10 -11.37 -32.60
CA VAL A 582 14.72 -12.50 -31.91
C VAL A 582 13.83 -13.73 -32.12
N GLY A 583 14.26 -14.64 -32.98
CA GLY A 583 13.44 -15.76 -33.49
C GLY A 583 12.79 -16.61 -32.41
N GLU A 584 13.47 -16.86 -31.28
CA GLU A 584 12.95 -17.65 -30.14
C GLU A 584 11.77 -16.99 -29.42
N THR A 585 11.56 -15.70 -29.63
CA THR A 585 10.57 -14.87 -28.92
C THR A 585 9.37 -14.53 -29.80
N LYS A 586 9.42 -14.94 -31.08
CA LYS A 586 8.32 -14.80 -32.02
C LYS A 586 7.10 -15.57 -31.49
N ASP A 587 5.92 -14.94 -31.55
CA ASP A 587 4.65 -15.48 -31.07
C ASP A 587 4.61 -15.77 -29.55
N SER A 588 5.64 -15.36 -28.79
CA SER A 588 5.63 -15.39 -27.33
C SER A 588 4.95 -14.14 -26.76
N PRO A 589 4.53 -14.12 -25.48
CA PRO A 589 3.84 -12.97 -24.93
C PRO A 589 4.65 -11.66 -25.01
N ILE A 590 5.99 -11.73 -24.90
CA ILE A 590 6.90 -10.60 -25.13
C ILE A 590 7.76 -10.89 -26.35
N GLU A 591 7.65 -10.04 -27.36
CA GLU A 591 8.51 -10.12 -28.54
C GLU A 591 9.72 -9.21 -28.36
N PHE A 592 10.92 -9.75 -28.60
CA PHE A 592 12.16 -9.01 -28.54
C PHE A 592 12.71 -8.76 -29.95
N TYR A 593 13.24 -7.57 -30.16
CA TYR A 593 13.87 -7.14 -31.40
C TYR A 593 15.26 -6.59 -31.09
N ARG A 594 16.28 -7.11 -31.77
CA ARG A 594 17.65 -6.64 -31.68
C ARG A 594 17.86 -5.46 -32.62
N ILE A 595 18.60 -4.45 -32.17
CA ILE A 595 19.06 -3.38 -33.05
C ILE A 595 20.19 -3.92 -33.94
N LYS A 596 20.03 -3.83 -35.26
CA LYS A 596 21.12 -4.17 -36.19
C LYS A 596 22.22 -3.11 -36.05
N GLN A 597 23.46 -3.54 -35.81
CA GLN A 597 24.58 -2.60 -35.87
C GLN A 597 24.74 -2.09 -37.29
N ALA A 598 24.98 -0.79 -37.45
CA ALA A 598 25.44 -0.24 -38.72
C ALA A 598 26.79 -0.92 -39.05
N GLY A 599 26.82 -1.66 -40.15
CA GLY A 599 28.03 -2.32 -40.65
C GLY A 599 29.08 -1.36 -41.17
#